data_AF-W4JWP0-F1
#
_entry.id   AF-W4JWP0-F1
#
_cell.length_a   1.000
_cell.length_b   1.000
_cell.length_c   1.000
_cell.angle_alpha   90.00
_cell.angle_beta   90.00
_cell.angle_gamma   90.00
#
_symmetry.space_group_name_H-M   'P 1'
#
loop_
_entity.id
_entity.type
_entity.pdbx_description
1 polymer ?
#
loop_
_entity_poly.entity_id
_entity_poly.type
_entity_poly.pdbx_seq_one_letter_code
_entity_poly.pdbx_strand_id
1 'polypeptide(L)'
;DEFRVEDNEGTVLARRVQVPLILAWAISIHKSQGQTIQRVKVDLGRVFEKGQSYVALSRAASMEGLQVLRFDPNKVVAHPKVIEWSKTLS
;
A
#
# COMPACT_ATOMS: atom_id res chain seq x y z
N ASP A 1 7.41 25.40 3.26
CA ASP A 1 8.11 24.11 3.01
C ASP A 1 9.02 23.72 4.15
N GLU A 2 8.44 23.47 5.31
CA GLU A 2 9.20 23.09 6.49
C GLU A 2 8.38 22.15 7.36
N PHE A 3 8.96 21.00 7.70
CA PHE A 3 8.40 20.08 8.68
C PHE A 3 9.08 20.34 10.02
N ARG A 4 8.27 20.55 11.07
CA ARG A 4 8.73 20.77 12.44
C ARG A 4 8.08 19.77 13.38
N VAL A 5 8.84 19.35 14.39
CA VAL A 5 8.34 18.63 15.56
C VAL A 5 8.70 19.50 16.75
N GLU A 6 7.69 19.85 17.55
CA GLU A 6 7.81 20.71 18.73
C GLU A 6 7.42 19.92 19.98
N ASP A 7 7.98 20.27 21.12
CA ASP A 7 7.52 19.78 22.42
C ASP A 7 6.27 20.55 22.90
N ASN A 8 5.77 20.19 24.08
CA ASN A 8 4.58 20.82 24.66
C ASN A 8 4.81 22.29 25.07
N GLU A 9 6.07 22.74 25.17
CA GLU A 9 6.45 24.10 25.51
C GLU A 9 6.71 24.96 24.26
N GLY A 10 6.56 24.39 23.07
CA GLY A 10 6.77 25.05 21.78
C GLY A 10 8.23 25.08 21.33
N THR A 11 9.11 24.32 22.00
CA THR A 11 10.52 24.22 21.59
C THR A 11 10.65 23.27 20.40
N VAL A 12 11.27 23.74 19.31
CA VAL A 12 11.50 22.92 18.11
C VAL A 12 12.54 21.83 18.41
N LEU A 13 12.09 20.58 18.46
CA LEU A 13 12.91 19.40 18.67
C LEU A 13 13.58 18.92 17.37
N ALA A 14 12.88 19.05 16.24
CA ALA A 14 13.41 18.64 14.94
C ALA A 14 12.81 19.47 13.80
N ARG A 15 13.61 19.69 12.76
CA ARG A 15 13.28 20.57 11.64
C ARG A 15 13.82 20.01 10.32
N ARG A 16 13.00 19.99 9.28
CA ARG A 16 13.40 19.62 7.91
C ARG A 16 12.91 20.64 6.91
N VAL A 17 13.84 21.19 6.14
CA VAL A 17 13.56 22.03 4.96
C VAL A 17 13.91 21.23 3.72
N GLN A 18 12.95 21.05 2.83
CA GLN A 18 13.12 20.34 1.56
C GLN A 18 12.08 20.81 0.54
N VAL A 19 12.35 20.56 -0.74
CA VAL A 19 11.32 20.65 -1.77
C VAL A 19 10.28 19.54 -1.52
N PRO A 20 8.97 19.81 -1.53
CA PRO A 20 7.93 18.84 -1.19
C PRO A 20 7.65 17.85 -2.34
N LEU A 21 8.68 17.14 -2.79
CA LEU A 21 8.62 16.16 -3.88
C LEU A 21 9.21 14.81 -3.45
N ILE A 22 8.63 13.73 -3.96
CA ILE A 22 9.12 12.37 -3.81
C ILE A 22 9.05 11.65 -5.16
N LEU A 23 9.93 10.67 -5.39
CA LEU A 23 9.83 9.79 -6.56
C LEU A 23 8.56 8.95 -6.47
N ALA A 24 7.84 8.80 -7.59
CA ALA A 24 6.50 8.22 -7.62
C ALA A 24 6.33 7.03 -8.59
N TRP A 25 7.39 6.54 -9.25
CA TRP A 25 7.29 5.31 -10.06
C TRP A 25 7.10 4.06 -9.22
N ALA A 26 7.83 3.96 -8.12
CA ALA A 26 7.64 2.93 -7.12
C ALA A 26 6.83 3.51 -5.96
N ILE A 27 5.69 2.91 -5.67
CA ILE A 27 4.81 3.32 -4.59
C ILE A 27 4.53 2.12 -3.67
N SER A 28 4.24 2.40 -2.40
CA SER A 28 3.79 1.34 -1.50
C SER A 28 2.40 0.85 -1.90
N ILE A 29 2.09 -0.41 -1.55
CA ILE A 29 0.77 -1.00 -1.80
C ILE A 29 -0.33 -0.11 -1.19
N HIS A 30 -0.11 0.40 0.03
CA HIS A 30 -1.03 1.32 0.70
C HIS A 30 -1.28 2.60 -0.11
N LYS A 31 -0.24 3.21 -0.69
CA LYS A 31 -0.39 4.41 -1.53
C LYS A 31 -1.07 4.10 -2.87
N SER A 32 -0.97 2.86 -3.36
CA SER A 32 -1.62 2.43 -4.61
C SER A 32 -3.12 2.17 -4.49
N GLN A 33 -3.66 2.03 -3.27
CA GLN A 33 -5.06 1.68 -3.05
C GLN A 33 -6.01 2.70 -3.73
N GLY A 34 -6.98 2.20 -4.48
CA GLY A 34 -7.91 3.01 -5.28
C GLY A 34 -7.44 3.30 -6.71
N GLN A 35 -6.17 3.06 -7.05
CA GLN A 35 -5.64 3.34 -8.40
C GLN A 35 -5.83 2.18 -9.39
N THR A 36 -5.90 2.52 -10.68
CA THR A 36 -5.81 1.58 -11.82
C THR A 36 -4.53 1.88 -12.60
N ILE A 37 -3.67 0.88 -12.76
CA ILE A 37 -2.32 1.02 -13.34
C ILE A 37 -2.20 0.08 -14.55
N GLN A 38 -1.91 0.66 -15.72
CA GLN A 38 -1.87 -0.07 -16.99
C GLN A 38 -0.71 -1.08 -17.07
N ARG A 39 0.45 -0.73 -16.52
CA ARG A 39 1.64 -1.60 -16.47
C ARG A 39 2.25 -1.54 -15.08
N VAL A 40 2.23 -2.65 -14.36
CA VAL A 40 2.68 -2.71 -12.97
C VAL A 40 3.49 -3.96 -12.71
N LYS A 41 4.61 -3.77 -12.01
CA LYS A 41 5.40 -4.84 -11.43
C LYS A 41 5.14 -4.87 -9.94
N VAL A 42 4.57 -5.96 -9.45
CA VAL A 42 4.21 -6.16 -8.06
C VAL A 42 5.15 -7.16 -7.43
N ASP A 43 5.72 -6.79 -6.29
CA ASP A 43 6.59 -7.65 -5.52
C ASP A 43 5.97 -7.98 -4.16
N LEU A 44 5.62 -9.25 -3.96
CA LEU A 44 4.86 -9.71 -2.80
C LEU A 44 5.74 -10.28 -1.67
N GLY A 45 7.07 -10.26 -1.81
CA GLY A 45 7.97 -10.88 -0.84
C GLY A 45 7.88 -10.28 0.57
N ARG A 46 7.49 -9.00 0.67
CA ARG A 46 7.32 -8.25 1.93
C ARG A 46 5.86 -8.01 2.32
N VAL A 47 4.90 -8.71 1.73
CA VAL A 47 3.52 -8.65 2.21
C VAL A 47 3.43 -9.25 3.61
N PHE A 48 2.74 -8.54 4.50
CA PHE A 48 2.55 -8.92 5.90
C PHE A 48 1.09 -8.77 6.37
N GLU A 49 0.28 -7.94 5.71
CA GLU A 49 -1.13 -7.73 6.09
C GLU A 49 -2.11 -8.60 5.28
N LYS A 50 -3.20 -8.99 5.94
CA LYS A 50 -4.32 -9.68 5.29
C LYS A 50 -4.95 -8.77 4.23
N GLY A 51 -5.20 -9.33 3.04
CA GLY A 51 -5.74 -8.58 1.90
C GLY A 51 -4.75 -7.69 1.13
N GLN A 52 -3.51 -7.51 1.61
CA GLN A 52 -2.53 -6.64 0.95
C GLN A 52 -2.10 -7.17 -0.44
N SER A 53 -1.95 -8.49 -0.58
CA SER A 53 -1.71 -9.14 -1.89
C SER A 53 -2.84 -8.85 -2.87
N TYR A 54 -4.09 -8.90 -2.40
CA TYR A 54 -5.26 -8.58 -3.23
C TYR A 54 -5.27 -7.11 -3.65
N VAL A 55 -5.00 -6.18 -2.73
CA VAL A 55 -4.93 -4.75 -3.05
C VAL A 55 -3.88 -4.49 -4.12
N ALA A 56 -2.69 -5.07 -3.98
CA ALA A 56 -1.59 -4.86 -4.92
C ALA A 56 -1.90 -5.41 -6.33
N LEU A 57 -2.44 -6.63 -6.42
CA LEU A 57 -2.74 -7.27 -7.70
C LEU A 57 -3.93 -6.62 -8.40
N SER A 58 -4.97 -6.22 -7.65
CA SER A 58 -6.15 -5.53 -8.19
C SER A 58 -5.88 -4.11 -8.71
N ARG A 59 -4.64 -3.62 -8.63
CA ARG A 59 -4.26 -2.34 -9.27
C ARG A 59 -4.03 -2.51 -10.77
N ALA A 60 -3.68 -3.70 -11.24
CA ALA A 60 -3.40 -3.94 -12.66
C ALA A 60 -4.68 -3.82 -13.49
N ALA A 61 -4.61 -3.11 -14.62
CA ALA A 61 -5.73 -2.97 -15.55
C ALA A 61 -5.95 -4.22 -16.41
N SER A 62 -4.90 -5.00 -16.65
CA SER A 62 -4.96 -6.25 -17.41
C SER A 62 -3.89 -7.24 -16.93
N MET A 63 -4.03 -8.51 -17.29
CA MET A 63 -3.06 -9.55 -16.93
C MET A 63 -1.74 -9.37 -17.69
N GLU A 64 -1.80 -8.92 -18.96
CA GLU A 64 -0.63 -8.66 -19.80
C GLU A 64 0.22 -7.51 -19.26
N GLY A 65 -0.43 -6.53 -18.60
CA GLY A 65 0.22 -5.41 -17.94
C GLY A 65 0.82 -5.73 -16.57
N LEU A 66 0.64 -6.96 -16.06
CA LEU A 66 1.02 -7.35 -14.70
C LEU A 66 2.24 -8.28 -14.69
N GLN A 67 3.25 -7.91 -13.91
CA GLN A 67 4.32 -8.83 -13.50
C GLN A 67 4.26 -9.06 -11.99
N VAL A 68 4.26 -10.32 -11.56
CA VAL A 68 4.25 -10.69 -10.13
C VAL A 68 5.58 -11.34 -9.75
N LEU A 69 6.18 -10.89 -8.64
CA LEU A 69 7.36 -11.49 -8.04
C LEU A 69 7.06 -12.02 -6.63
N ARG A 70 7.72 -13.11 -6.25
CA ARG A 70 7.73 -13.67 -4.88
C ARG A 70 6.32 -13.89 -4.31
N PHE A 71 5.43 -14.41 -5.14
CA PHE A 71 4.09 -14.81 -4.71
C PHE A 71 4.16 -15.96 -3.71
N ASP A 72 3.39 -15.85 -2.63
CA ASP A 72 3.21 -16.90 -1.63
C ASP A 72 1.70 -17.09 -1.40
N PRO A 73 1.12 -18.25 -1.75
CA PRO A 73 -0.31 -18.49 -1.57
C PRO A 73 -0.74 -18.43 -0.10
N ASN A 74 0.16 -18.73 0.85
CA ASN A 74 -0.15 -18.67 2.28
C ASN A 74 -0.37 -17.22 2.78
N LYS A 75 0.03 -16.23 1.98
CA LYS A 75 -0.18 -14.79 2.27
C LYS A 75 -1.41 -14.21 1.57
N VAL A 76 -2.20 -15.03 0.89
CA VAL A 76 -3.47 -14.62 0.28
C VAL A 76 -4.61 -15.02 1.21
N VAL A 77 -4.82 -14.21 2.25
CA VAL A 77 -5.78 -14.51 3.32
C VAL A 77 -6.69 -13.31 3.56
N ALA A 78 -7.99 -13.57 3.63
CA ALA A 78 -8.99 -12.60 4.06
C ALA A 78 -9.18 -12.62 5.59
N HIS A 79 -9.59 -11.49 6.16
CA HIS A 79 -9.85 -11.44 7.60
C HIS A 79 -11.12 -12.25 7.95
N PRO A 80 -11.12 -13.16 8.95
CA PRO A 80 -12.27 -14.00 9.28
C PRO A 80 -13.57 -13.23 9.52
N LYS A 81 -13.51 -12.11 10.26
CA LYS A 81 -14.67 -11.21 10.47
C LYS A 81 -15.28 -10.67 9.17
N VAL A 82 -14.48 -10.43 8.13
CA VAL A 82 -14.97 -9.95 6.83
C VAL A 82 -15.69 -11.07 6.08
N ILE A 83 -15.19 -12.31 6.19
CA ILE A 83 -15.84 -13.49 5.63
C ILE A 83 -17.19 -13.72 6.31
N GLU A 84 -17.25 -13.61 7.64
CA GLU A 84 -18.49 -13.76 8.42
C GLU A 84 -19.51 -12.68 8.07
N TRP A 85 -19.10 -11.41 8.12
CA TRP A 85 -19.94 -10.27 7.71
C TRP A 85 -20.44 -10.40 6.27
N SER A 86 -19.62 -10.88 5.33
CA SER A 86 -20.03 -11.05 3.94
C SER A 86 -21.20 -12.02 3.77
N LYS A 87 -21.38 -12.99 4.68
CA LYS A 87 -22.50 -13.94 4.65
C LYS A 87 -23.82 -13.33 5.15
N THR A 88 -23.78 -12.19 5.85
CA THR A 88 -25.00 -11.50 6.30
C THR A 88 -25.58 -10.59 5.21
N LEU A 89 -24.86 -10.40 4.10
CA LEU A 89 -25.27 -9.58 2.96
C LEU A 89 -25.99 -10.39 1.87
N SER A 90 -25.97 -11.73 1.97
CA SER A 90 -26.69 -12.65 1.09
C SER A 90 -28.03 -13.05 1.69
#